data_AF-A0A2S0XQR2-F1
#
_entry.id   AF-A0A2S0XQR2-F1
#
_cell.length_a   1.000
_cell.length_b   1.000
_cell.length_c   1.000
_cell.angle_alpha   90.00
_cell.angle_beta   90.00
_cell.angle_gamma   90.00
#
_symmetry.space_group_name_H-M   'P 1'
#
loop_
_entity.id
_entity.type
_entity.pdbx_description
1 polymer ?
#
loop_
_entity_poly.entity_id
_entity_poly.type
_entity_poly.pdbx_seq_one_letter_code
_entity_poly.pdbx_strand_id
1 'polypeptide(L)' 'MLPAMPPKLEDGTPTERIQIVAPQTWVARIEEWRRKQPRIPSKSEAIRILVDKALDSGNEPD' A
#
# COMPACT_ATOMS: atom_id res chain seq x y z
N MET A 1 5.50 -14.65 -8.60
CA MET A 1 4.73 -14.76 -7.34
C MET A 1 5.08 -13.55 -6.50
N LEU A 2 4.14 -12.63 -6.28
CA LEU A 2 4.36 -11.53 -5.33
C LEU A 2 4.48 -12.13 -3.92
N PRO A 3 5.40 -11.63 -3.07
CA PRO A 3 5.38 -12.00 -1.67
C PRO A 3 4.02 -11.61 -1.08
N ALA A 4 3.43 -12.49 -0.27
CA ALA A 4 2.09 -12.34 0.31
C ALA A 4 1.96 -11.18 1.32
N MET A 5 3.00 -10.35 1.47
CA MET A 5 3.04 -9.22 2.39
C MET A 5 3.73 -8.03 1.72
N PRO A 6 3.22 -6.79 1.93
CA PRO A 6 4.03 -5.61 1.63
C PRO A 6 5.34 -5.72 2.40
N PRO A 7 6.44 -5.15 1.91
CA PRO A 7 7.70 -5.15 2.65
C PRO A 7 7.42 -4.60 4.04
N LYS A 8 7.50 -5.46 5.05
CA LYS A 8 7.54 -4.99 6.44
C LYS A 8 8.73 -4.03 6.46
N LEU A 9 8.56 -2.85 7.05
CA LEU A 9 9.70 -1.94 7.17
C LEU A 9 10.74 -2.69 7.99
N GLU A 10 11.80 -3.15 7.31
CA GLU A 10 12.87 -3.90 7.97
C GLU A 10 13.69 -2.90 8.78
N ASP A 11 14.13 -3.34 9.96
CA ASP A 11 14.93 -2.50 10.83
C ASP A 11 16.19 -2.03 10.08
N GLY A 12 16.43 -0.72 10.05
CA GLY A 12 17.56 -0.12 9.33
C GLY A 12 17.31 0.22 7.86
N THR A 13 16.15 -0.09 7.29
CA THR A 13 15.78 0.41 5.97
C THR A 13 15.55 1.93 6.05
N PRO A 14 16.19 2.76 5.20
CA PRO A 14 15.89 4.18 5.12
C PRO A 14 14.40 4.39 4.83
N THR A 15 13.71 5.11 5.70
CA THR A 15 12.28 5.38 5.56
C THR A 15 12.01 6.88 5.52
N GLU A 16 11.09 7.28 4.66
CA GLU A 16 10.62 8.66 4.56
C GLU A 16 9.15 8.75 4.99
N ARG A 17 8.81 9.79 5.76
CA ARG A 17 7.43 10.04 6.18
C ARG A 17 6.72 10.94 5.18
N ILE A 18 5.71 10.39 4.53
CA ILE A 18 4.85 11.13 3.60
C ILE A 18 3.61 11.66 4.33
N GLN A 19 3.30 12.95 4.18
CA GLN A 19 2.06 13.57 4.65
C GLN A 19 1.11 13.73 3.46
N ILE A 20 -0.08 13.12 3.53
CA ILE A 20 -1.05 13.13 2.42
C ILE A 20 -2.36 13.74 2.91
N VAL A 21 -2.83 14.77 2.20
CA VAL A 21 -4.20 15.28 2.29
C VAL A 21 -4.98 14.72 1.10
N ALA A 22 -6.09 14.03 1.36
CA ALA A 22 -6.88 13.38 0.32
C ALA A 22 -8.37 13.45 0.61
N PRO A 23 -9.24 13.35 -0.42
CA PRO A 23 -10.69 13.29 -0.22
C PRO A 23 -11.09 12.13 0.70
N GLN A 24 -12.08 12.35 1.57
CA GLN A 24 -12.59 11.32 2.46
C GLN A 24 -13.10 10.08 1.71
N THR A 25 -13.70 10.29 0.54
CA THR A 25 -14.18 9.21 -0.34
C THR A 25 -13.04 8.33 -0.86
N TRP A 26 -11.86 8.90 -1.12
CA TRP A 26 -10.68 8.13 -1.51
C TRP A 26 -10.17 7.28 -0.35
N VAL A 27 -10.10 7.86 0.85
CA VAL A 27 -9.73 7.11 2.07
C VAL A 27 -10.72 5.98 2.36
N ALA A 28 -12.02 6.22 2.17
CA ALA A 28 -13.06 5.20 2.36
C ALA A 28 -12.88 4.00 1.41
N ARG A 29 -12.52 4.24 0.15
CA ARG A 29 -12.23 3.15 -0.81
C ARG A 29 -11.06 2.27 -0.35
N ILE A 30 -10.03 2.87 0.24
CA ILE A 30 -8.88 2.14 0.80
C ILE A 30 -9.34 1.29 2.00
N GLU A 31 -10.16 1.84 2.90
CA GLU A 31 -10.73 1.11 4.04
C GLU A 31 -11.58 -0.09 3.59
N GLU A 32 -12.45 0.10 2.59
CA GLU A 32 -13.28 -0.96 2.04
C GLU A 32 -12.45 -2.10 1.45
N TRP A 33 -11.41 -1.76 0.69
CA TRP A 33 -10.47 -2.76 0.18
C TRP A 33 -9.73 -3.47 1.31
N ARG A 34 -9.30 -2.73 2.34
CA ARG A 34 -8.55 -3.27 3.49
C ARG A 34 -9.34 -4.30 4.29
N ARG A 35 -10.63 -4.07 4.50
CA ARG A 35 -11.54 -4.98 5.25
C ARG A 35 -11.77 -6.31 4.55
N LYS A 36 -11.53 -6.40 3.24
CA LYS A 36 -11.69 -7.61 2.44
C LYS A 36 -10.44 -8.50 2.42
N GLN A 37 -9.32 -8.05 3.03
CA GLN A 37 -8.08 -8.82 3.02
C GLN A 37 -8.12 -9.95 4.07
N PRO A 38 -7.60 -11.15 3.77
CA PRO A 38 -7.59 -12.29 4.70
C PRO A 38 -6.92 -11.97 6.05
N ARG A 39 -5.82 -11.22 6.01
CA ARG A 39 -5.21 -10.54 7.16
C ARG A 39 -5.36 -9.06 6.95
N ILE A 40 -6.17 -8.40 7.78
CA ILE A 40 -6.44 -6.96 7.67
C ILE A 40 -5.13 -6.19 7.92
N PRO A 41 -4.54 -5.53 6.90
CA PRO A 41 -3.33 -4.76 7.12
C PRO A 41 -3.63 -3.45 7.86
N SER A 42 -2.61 -2.78 8.39
CA SER A 42 -2.72 -1.38 8.81
C SER A 42 -3.00 -0.47 7.62
N LYS A 43 -3.42 0.77 7.87
CA LYS A 43 -3.68 1.75 6.79
C LYS A 43 -2.43 2.01 5.94
N SER A 44 -1.27 2.18 6.57
CA SER A 44 0.00 2.42 5.85
C SER A 44 0.49 1.18 5.09
N GLU A 45 0.25 -0.02 5.60
CA GLU A 45 0.50 -1.26 4.84
C GLU A 45 -0.45 -1.38 3.64
N ALA A 46 -1.74 -1.10 3.82
CA ALA A 46 -2.73 -1.14 2.74
C ALA A 46 -2.35 -0.20 1.58
N ILE A 47 -1.95 1.03 1.90
CA ILE A 47 -1.49 2.00 0.91
C ILE A 47 -0.27 1.48 0.16
N ARG A 48 0.76 0.95 0.85
CA ARG A 48 1.94 0.37 0.21
C ARG A 48 1.59 -0.78 -0.73
N ILE A 49 0.77 -1.74 -0.29
CA ILE A 49 0.31 -2.85 -1.15
C ILE A 49 -0.37 -2.33 -2.42
N LEU A 50 -1.26 -1.36 -2.29
CA LEU A 50 -2.01 -0.82 -3.42
C LEU A 50 -1.11 -0.06 -4.40
N VAL A 51 -0.13 0.69 -3.89
CA VAL A 51 0.87 1.39 -4.70
C VAL A 51 1.78 0.39 -5.42
N ASP A 52 2.35 -0.59 -4.70
CA ASP A 52 3.22 -1.62 -5.27
C ASP A 52 2.49 -2.35 -6.40
N LYS A 53 1.25 -2.79 -6.18
CA LYS A 53 0.43 -3.43 -7.22
C LYS A 53 0.23 -2.56 -8.46
N ALA A 54 0.02 -1.25 -8.28
CA ALA A 54 -0.19 -0.33 -9.39
C ALA A 54 1.12 -0.11 -10.17
N LEU A 55 2.25 0.04 -9.48
CA LEU A 55 3.57 0.20 -10.09
C LEU A 55 4.00 -1.08 -10.83
N ASP A 56 3.79 -2.25 -10.23
CA ASP A 56 4.07 -3.56 -10.85
C ASP A 56 3.21 -3.80 -12.09
N SER A 57 1.97 -3.31 -12.10
CA SER A 57 1.06 -3.41 -13.25
C SER A 57 1.42 -2.43 -14.38
N GLY A 58 2.27 -1.44 -14.11
CA GLY A 58 2.66 -0.38 -15.02
C GLY A 58 4.10 -0.47 -15.53
N ASN A 59 4.79 -1.59 -15.32
CA ASN A 59 6.17 -1.73 -15.77
C ASN A 59 6.27 -2.13 -17.24
N GLU A 60 6.15 -1.15 -18.13
CA GLU A 60 7.04 -1.04 -19.28
C GLU A 60 7.61 0.40 -19.28
N PRO A 61 8.94 0.57 -19.15
CA PRO A 61 9.57 1.87 -19.33
C PRO A 61 9.66 2.19 -20.83
N ASP A 62 9.13 3.36 -21.21
CA ASP A 62 9.61 4.13 -22.37
C ASP A 62 10.67 5.14 -21.90
#